data_AF-A0A161VK11-F1
#
_entry.id   AF-A0A161VK11-F1
#
_cell.length_a   1.000
_cell.length_b   1.000
_cell.length_c   1.000
_cell.angle_alpha   90.00
_cell.angle_beta   90.00
_cell.angle_gamma   90.00
#
_symmetry.space_group_name_H-M   'P 1'
#
loop_
_entity.id
_entity.type
_entity.pdbx_description
1 polymer ?
#
loop_
_entity_poly.entity_id
_entity_poly.type
_entity_poly.pdbx_seq_one_letter_code
_entity_poly.pdbx_strand_id
1 'polypeptide(L)'
;MSLQDSNPPQKSGFSRRRLFGAVGAGAALVGAGAVGGYAAGSSSSDAASDVVDFRCDHQAGIVTPAQDRMHFVAFDITTDSRDDFVAMLREWTEMAERMVRGEETFVDGAIGAGEYKPPSDTGEALGLSASSLTLTIGFGPGLFDRFGLSEFRPASLADLQHFPADNLDARRSGGDLCIQACANDPQVAVHAIRNLARVGFGTVSVKWSQLGFGRTSSTSTTQATPRNLFGFKDGTANLKAEDPAMLDEHVWVSPTDDQEWMAGGSYLVARRIRMLIESWDRTVLNEQERVIGRSKGSGAPMGLKDEFDPLDLDSKGPKGLLIDEAAHVRLASKEELGGIQILRRGYNFTDGSDGFGHLDAGLFFIAYCRDPLKQFVPMQLSLARKDLLNEYIQHVGSAVFACPPGLGVTDYWGSTLFG
;
A
#
# COMPACT_ATOMS: atom_id res chain seq x y z
N MET A 1 1.95 -73.09 -63.52
CA MET A 1 3.11 -73.30 -62.62
C MET A 1 3.17 -72.09 -61.71
N SER A 2 2.52 -72.08 -60.54
CA SER A 2 2.75 -72.86 -59.31
C SER A 2 3.75 -72.19 -58.36
N LEU A 3 3.18 -71.60 -57.28
CA LEU A 3 3.67 -71.54 -55.88
C LEU A 3 4.95 -70.73 -55.59
N GLN A 4 5.16 -70.02 -54.48
CA GLN A 4 4.52 -69.91 -53.14
C GLN A 4 5.08 -68.61 -52.49
N ASP A 5 4.23 -67.76 -51.93
CA ASP A 5 3.97 -67.53 -50.49
C ASP A 5 5.16 -67.15 -49.60
N SER A 6 5.08 -65.98 -48.96
CA SER A 6 4.74 -65.92 -47.52
C SER A 6 4.45 -64.48 -47.06
N ASN A 7 3.33 -64.33 -46.34
CA ASN A 7 2.85 -63.12 -45.67
C ASN A 7 2.75 -63.41 -44.13
N PRO A 8 2.29 -62.49 -43.26
CA PRO A 8 2.91 -62.05 -42.00
C PRO A 8 2.28 -62.70 -40.74
N PRO A 9 2.41 -62.14 -39.50
CA PRO A 9 1.29 -61.34 -38.98
C PRO A 9 1.59 -60.23 -37.93
N GLN A 10 0.60 -59.34 -37.77
CA GLN A 10 0.32 -58.43 -36.64
C GLN A 10 -0.09 -59.15 -35.34
N LYS A 11 0.01 -58.44 -34.19
CA LYS A 11 -0.88 -58.38 -32.98
C LYS A 11 -0.05 -57.87 -31.78
N SER A 12 -0.52 -57.24 -30.69
CA SER A 12 -1.82 -56.77 -30.15
C SER A 12 -1.51 -56.05 -28.81
N GLY A 13 -2.37 -55.13 -28.34
CA GLY A 13 -2.15 -54.32 -27.13
C GLY A 13 -2.65 -54.88 -25.77
N PHE A 14 -2.62 -53.98 -24.76
CA PHE A 14 -3.10 -53.99 -23.35
C PHE A 14 -2.30 -54.82 -22.32
N SER A 15 -2.12 -54.46 -21.03
CA SER A 15 -2.93 -53.64 -20.10
C SER A 15 -2.15 -53.12 -18.86
N ARG A 16 -2.69 -52.06 -18.23
CA ARG A 16 -2.50 -51.61 -16.85
C ARG A 16 -2.87 -52.71 -15.83
N ARG A 17 -1.99 -53.00 -14.86
CA ARG A 17 -2.20 -53.48 -13.46
C ARG A 17 -1.07 -54.41 -13.02
N ARG A 18 -0.62 -54.17 -11.77
CA ARG A 18 0.27 -54.98 -10.91
C ARG A 18 1.72 -54.47 -10.82
N LEU A 19 1.95 -53.58 -9.87
CA LEU A 19 3.10 -53.75 -8.98
C LEU A 19 2.76 -53.21 -7.58
N PHE A 20 1.92 -53.97 -6.86
CA PHE A 20 1.96 -54.02 -5.40
C PHE A 20 2.60 -55.37 -5.03
N GLY A 21 3.59 -55.33 -4.14
CA GLY A 21 4.02 -56.48 -3.37
C GLY A 21 5.49 -56.88 -3.57
N ALA A 22 6.35 -56.48 -2.62
CA ALA A 22 7.30 -57.38 -1.97
C ALA A 22 7.92 -56.69 -0.75
N VAL A 23 7.40 -56.99 0.44
CA VAL A 23 8.09 -56.84 1.72
C VAL A 23 8.98 -58.07 1.89
N GLY A 24 10.28 -57.87 2.14
CA GLY A 24 11.25 -58.92 2.46
C GLY A 24 12.31 -58.37 3.41
N ALA A 25 12.37 -58.92 4.61
CA ALA A 25 13.15 -58.47 5.75
C ALA A 25 14.65 -58.80 5.67
N GLY A 26 15.50 -57.98 6.31
CA GLY A 26 16.79 -58.42 6.82
C GLY A 26 17.92 -57.38 6.82
N ALA A 27 18.22 -56.83 8.00
CA ALA A 27 19.54 -56.54 8.57
C ALA A 27 19.59 -55.18 9.29
N ALA A 28 19.68 -55.23 10.61
CA ALA A 28 20.04 -54.11 11.47
C ALA A 28 21.57 -53.90 11.45
N LEU A 29 22.02 -52.64 11.37
CA LEU A 29 22.99 -51.98 12.28
C LEU A 29 23.66 -50.73 11.64
N VAL A 30 23.45 -49.59 12.32
CA VAL A 30 24.36 -48.43 12.53
C VAL A 30 24.67 -47.48 11.35
N GLY A 31 24.27 -46.21 11.51
CA GLY A 31 24.94 -45.07 10.88
C GLY A 31 24.02 -43.89 10.50
N ALA A 32 24.17 -42.77 11.20
CA ALA A 32 23.40 -41.54 11.07
C ALA A 32 23.30 -40.95 9.65
N GLY A 33 22.14 -40.39 9.32
CA GLY A 33 21.95 -39.55 8.13
C GLY A 33 20.49 -39.28 7.83
N ALA A 34 20.03 -38.08 8.16
CA ALA A 34 18.65 -37.62 8.01
C ALA A 34 18.13 -37.75 6.57
N VAL A 35 17.13 -38.61 6.36
CA VAL A 35 16.18 -38.51 5.25
C VAL A 35 14.78 -38.62 5.87
N GLY A 36 14.40 -37.56 6.57
CA GLY A 36 13.04 -37.37 7.09
C GLY A 36 12.11 -37.01 5.95
N GLY A 37 11.04 -37.79 5.80
CA GLY A 37 10.14 -37.74 4.66
C GLY A 37 9.44 -36.40 4.45
N TYR A 38 9.35 -36.03 3.18
CA TYR A 38 8.36 -35.11 2.64
C TYR A 38 7.00 -35.83 2.64
N ALA A 39 6.45 -36.05 3.83
CA ALA A 39 5.02 -36.28 3.96
C ALA A 39 4.37 -34.91 3.76
N ALA A 40 3.66 -34.75 2.65
CA ALA A 40 2.79 -33.63 2.38
C ALA A 40 1.77 -33.53 3.52
N GLY A 41 2.10 -32.76 4.54
CA GLY A 41 1.17 -32.31 5.55
C GLY A 41 0.29 -31.26 4.90
N SER A 42 -0.88 -31.66 4.42
CA SER A 42 -2.03 -30.78 4.39
C SER A 42 -2.39 -30.45 5.84
N SER A 43 -1.61 -29.57 6.47
CA SER A 43 -2.10 -28.86 7.63
C SER A 43 -3.13 -27.88 7.09
N SER A 44 -4.40 -28.26 7.15
CA SER A 44 -5.48 -27.30 7.32
C SER A 44 -5.26 -26.62 8.67
N SER A 45 -4.29 -25.69 8.72
CA SER A 45 -4.49 -24.52 9.55
C SER A 45 -5.79 -23.92 9.04
N ASP A 46 -6.75 -23.63 9.91
CA ASP A 46 -7.77 -22.65 9.58
C ASP A 46 -7.00 -21.46 9.00
N ALA A 47 -7.07 -21.27 7.69
CA ALA A 47 -6.37 -20.18 7.04
C ALA A 47 -6.95 -18.93 7.70
N ALA A 48 -6.10 -18.11 8.31
CA ALA A 48 -6.53 -16.80 8.79
C ALA A 48 -7.30 -16.16 7.63
N SER A 49 -8.54 -15.75 7.90
CA SER A 49 -9.37 -15.11 6.89
C SER A 49 -8.57 -13.98 6.26
N ASP A 50 -8.41 -14.01 4.94
CA ASP A 50 -7.77 -12.93 4.20
C ASP A 50 -8.75 -11.78 3.92
N VAL A 51 -9.89 -11.76 4.61
CA VAL A 51 -10.85 -10.65 4.61
C VAL A 51 -10.49 -9.67 5.73
N VAL A 52 -10.41 -8.38 5.40
CA VAL A 52 -10.27 -7.29 6.37
C VAL A 52 -11.64 -6.65 6.60
N ASP A 53 -11.98 -6.37 7.86
CA ASP A 53 -13.26 -5.75 8.20
C ASP A 53 -13.40 -4.37 7.53
N PHE A 54 -14.55 -4.16 6.88
CA PHE A 54 -14.86 -2.92 6.16
C PHE A 54 -15.53 -1.85 7.03
N ARG A 55 -16.45 -2.30 7.90
CA ARG A 55 -17.27 -1.46 8.79
C ARG A 55 -16.69 -1.49 10.20
N CYS A 56 -16.00 -0.42 10.56
CA CYS A 56 -15.30 -0.22 11.83
C CYS A 56 -15.19 1.29 12.12
N ASP A 57 -14.71 1.66 13.31
CA ASP A 57 -14.67 3.08 13.74
C ASP A 57 -13.73 3.94 12.88
N HIS A 58 -12.64 3.35 12.37
CA HIS A 58 -11.69 3.98 11.47
C HIS A 58 -11.62 3.20 10.16
N GLN A 59 -11.51 3.87 9.02
CA GLN A 59 -11.36 3.15 7.75
C GLN A 59 -10.18 2.19 7.76
N ALA A 60 -10.40 0.97 7.26
CA ALA A 60 -9.34 0.03 6.97
C ALA A 60 -8.37 0.59 5.91
N GLY A 61 -7.15 0.04 5.87
CA GLY A 61 -6.08 0.51 4.98
C GLY A 61 -5.25 1.68 5.54
N ILE A 62 -5.53 2.13 6.76
CA ILE A 62 -4.70 3.10 7.50
C ILE A 62 -3.75 2.35 8.44
N VAL A 63 -4.27 1.83 9.57
CA VAL A 63 -3.48 1.07 10.55
C VAL A 63 -3.43 -0.43 10.25
N THR A 64 -4.28 -0.92 9.34
CA THR A 64 -4.24 -2.32 8.86
C THR A 64 -2.81 -2.69 8.48
N PRO A 65 -2.31 -3.90 8.86
CA PRO A 65 -1.01 -4.40 8.42
C PRO A 65 -0.82 -4.15 6.92
N ALA A 66 0.27 -3.48 6.55
CA ALA A 66 0.48 -3.02 5.18
C ALA A 66 0.54 -4.21 4.22
N GLN A 67 -0.36 -4.26 3.24
CA GLN A 67 -0.39 -5.30 2.22
C GLN A 67 0.74 -5.11 1.21
N ASP A 68 1.06 -6.14 0.44
CA ASP A 68 2.23 -6.10 -0.46
C ASP A 68 2.05 -5.19 -1.68
N ARG A 69 0.82 -4.98 -2.15
CA ARG A 69 0.51 -4.23 -3.38
C ARG A 69 -0.45 -3.08 -3.11
N MET A 70 -0.38 -2.07 -3.97
CA MET A 70 -1.25 -0.91 -3.94
C MET A 70 -1.65 -0.50 -5.36
N HIS A 71 -2.89 -0.08 -5.53
CA HIS A 71 -3.33 0.78 -6.61
C HIS A 71 -3.99 2.02 -6.00
N PHE A 72 -3.33 3.16 -6.12
CA PHE A 72 -3.86 4.45 -5.69
C PHE A 72 -4.44 5.18 -6.89
N VAL A 73 -5.59 5.80 -6.74
CA VAL A 73 -6.21 6.64 -7.77
C VAL A 73 -6.75 7.92 -7.16
N ALA A 74 -6.57 9.02 -7.88
CA ALA A 74 -7.26 10.27 -7.62
C ALA A 74 -8.24 10.55 -8.75
N PHE A 75 -9.41 11.07 -8.40
CA PHE A 75 -10.45 11.45 -9.34
C PHE A 75 -10.75 12.95 -9.25
N ASP A 76 -11.17 13.53 -10.38
CA ASP A 76 -11.83 14.84 -10.43
C ASP A 76 -13.34 14.62 -10.60
N ILE A 77 -14.15 15.43 -9.92
CA ILE A 77 -15.62 15.38 -10.00
C ILE A 77 -16.07 16.08 -11.29
N THR A 78 -16.93 15.41 -12.04
CA THR A 78 -17.46 15.89 -13.33
C THR A 78 -18.93 16.30 -13.29
N THR A 79 -19.69 15.84 -12.28
CA THR A 79 -21.08 16.26 -12.08
C THR A 79 -21.18 17.54 -11.25
N ASP A 80 -22.24 18.31 -11.50
CA ASP A 80 -22.67 19.43 -10.64
C ASP A 80 -23.81 19.01 -9.67
N SER A 81 -24.33 17.78 -9.81
CA SER A 81 -25.40 17.23 -8.96
C SER A 81 -24.82 16.61 -7.69
N ARG A 82 -25.11 17.23 -6.54
CA ARG A 82 -24.80 16.67 -5.21
C ARG A 82 -25.45 15.30 -5.02
N ASP A 83 -26.68 15.14 -5.49
CA ASP A 83 -27.46 13.91 -5.31
C ASP A 83 -26.85 12.76 -6.12
N ASP A 84 -26.36 13.02 -7.34
CA ASP A 84 -25.67 12.01 -8.15
C ASP A 84 -24.35 11.59 -7.51
N PHE A 85 -23.62 12.55 -6.93
CA PHE A 85 -22.38 12.27 -6.21
C PHE A 85 -22.61 11.43 -4.95
N VAL A 86 -23.62 11.76 -4.15
CA VAL A 86 -24.01 10.98 -2.96
C VAL A 86 -24.53 9.59 -3.35
N ALA A 87 -25.30 9.47 -4.43
CA ALA A 87 -25.76 8.17 -4.94
C ALA A 87 -24.57 7.28 -5.35
N MET A 88 -23.58 7.86 -6.05
CA MET A 88 -22.34 7.14 -6.38
C MET A 88 -21.58 6.69 -5.13
N LEU A 89 -21.44 7.53 -4.10
CA LEU A 89 -20.76 7.15 -2.85
C LEU A 89 -21.44 5.98 -2.14
N ARG A 90 -22.78 5.94 -2.14
CA ARG A 90 -23.56 4.81 -1.59
C ARG A 90 -23.29 3.53 -2.37
N GLU A 91 -23.38 3.59 -3.70
CA GLU A 91 -23.13 2.43 -4.56
C GLU A 91 -21.67 1.94 -4.45
N TRP A 92 -20.71 2.86 -4.45
CA TRP A 92 -19.29 2.54 -4.20
C TRP A 92 -19.06 1.87 -2.85
N THR A 93 -19.77 2.28 -1.81
CA THR A 93 -19.67 1.67 -0.48
C THR A 93 -20.12 0.22 -0.52
N GLU A 94 -21.27 -0.06 -1.14
CA GLU A 94 -21.80 -1.43 -1.28
C GLU A 94 -20.85 -2.30 -2.11
N MET A 95 -20.37 -1.79 -3.25
CA MET A 95 -19.38 -2.48 -4.08
C MET A 95 -18.09 -2.76 -3.31
N ALA A 96 -17.57 -1.78 -2.57
CA ALA A 96 -16.35 -1.92 -1.78
C ALA A 96 -16.51 -3.01 -0.71
N GLU A 97 -17.61 -2.99 0.04
CA GLU A 97 -17.88 -4.00 1.07
C GLU A 97 -17.93 -5.43 0.52
N ARG A 98 -18.49 -5.60 -0.70
CA ARG A 98 -18.49 -6.89 -1.40
C ARG A 98 -17.08 -7.30 -1.82
N MET A 99 -16.35 -6.40 -2.48
CA MET A 99 -15.00 -6.69 -2.97
C MET A 99 -14.02 -7.03 -1.84
N VAL A 100 -14.10 -6.37 -0.67
CA VAL A 100 -13.20 -6.74 0.46
C VAL A 100 -13.46 -8.14 1.00
N ARG A 101 -14.66 -8.71 0.77
CA ARG A 101 -15.02 -10.08 1.11
C ARG A 101 -14.62 -11.08 0.01
N GLY A 102 -13.98 -10.61 -1.06
CA GLY A 102 -13.65 -11.42 -2.23
C GLY A 102 -14.86 -11.73 -3.12
N GLU A 103 -15.94 -10.95 -2.98
CA GLU A 103 -17.15 -11.09 -3.80
C GLU A 103 -17.08 -10.16 -5.01
N GLU A 104 -17.87 -10.48 -6.04
CA GLU A 104 -18.11 -9.59 -7.18
C GLU A 104 -18.85 -8.31 -6.73
N THR A 105 -18.59 -7.21 -7.44
CA THR A 105 -19.16 -5.87 -7.17
C THR A 105 -20.67 -5.84 -7.06
N PHE A 106 -21.37 -6.71 -7.78
CA PHE A 106 -22.79 -6.99 -7.66
C PHE A 106 -23.01 -8.50 -7.61
N VAL A 107 -24.16 -8.94 -7.08
CA VAL A 107 -24.54 -10.36 -7.15
C VAL A 107 -24.62 -10.78 -8.62
N ASP A 108 -23.99 -11.90 -8.96
CA ASP A 108 -23.97 -12.45 -10.33
C ASP A 108 -23.39 -11.48 -11.38
N GLY A 109 -22.47 -10.62 -10.95
CA GLY A 109 -22.05 -9.44 -11.69
C GLY A 109 -21.25 -9.73 -12.96
N ALA A 110 -20.34 -10.70 -12.95
CA ALA A 110 -19.43 -10.96 -14.06
C ALA A 110 -20.04 -11.85 -15.15
N ILE A 111 -20.86 -12.84 -14.75
CA ILE A 111 -21.36 -13.88 -15.67
C ILE A 111 -22.88 -14.11 -15.62
N GLY A 112 -23.59 -13.67 -14.57
CA GLY A 112 -24.99 -14.07 -14.37
C GLY A 112 -26.04 -13.09 -14.91
N ALA A 113 -25.65 -11.94 -15.46
CA ALA A 113 -26.57 -11.01 -16.13
C ALA A 113 -27.14 -11.53 -17.47
N GLY A 114 -26.62 -12.64 -18.00
CA GLY A 114 -27.01 -13.27 -19.27
C GLY A 114 -26.21 -12.79 -20.49
N GLU A 115 -26.28 -13.57 -21.58
CA GLU A 115 -25.40 -13.42 -22.77
C GLU A 115 -25.48 -12.07 -23.49
N TYR A 116 -26.59 -11.34 -23.34
CA TYR A 116 -26.90 -10.13 -24.13
C TYR A 116 -26.87 -8.84 -23.31
N LYS A 117 -26.29 -8.86 -22.11
CA LYS A 117 -26.13 -7.67 -21.25
C LYS A 117 -24.66 -7.48 -20.88
N PRO A 118 -24.15 -6.23 -20.90
CA PRO A 118 -22.86 -5.95 -20.28
C PRO A 118 -22.87 -6.39 -18.81
N PRO A 119 -21.79 -7.01 -18.32
CA PRO A 119 -21.70 -7.44 -16.93
C PRO A 119 -21.57 -6.23 -16.00
N SER A 120 -22.01 -6.39 -14.75
CA SER A 120 -21.89 -5.39 -13.70
C SER A 120 -20.61 -5.53 -12.88
N ASP A 121 -19.85 -6.61 -13.09
CA ASP A 121 -18.45 -6.76 -12.66
C ASP A 121 -17.57 -7.05 -13.89
N THR A 122 -16.37 -6.49 -13.95
CA THR A 122 -15.47 -6.70 -15.11
C THR A 122 -14.81 -8.09 -15.15
N GLY A 123 -14.88 -8.86 -14.07
CA GLY A 123 -14.59 -10.30 -14.04
C GLY A 123 -13.11 -10.69 -13.95
N GLU A 124 -12.16 -9.76 -13.98
CA GLU A 124 -10.74 -10.11 -13.90
C GLU A 124 -10.33 -10.66 -12.53
N ALA A 125 -11.11 -10.46 -11.46
CA ALA A 125 -10.83 -11.05 -10.15
C ALA A 125 -11.56 -12.39 -9.89
N LEU A 126 -12.29 -12.93 -10.88
CA LEU A 126 -13.01 -14.20 -10.72
C LEU A 126 -12.06 -15.33 -10.31
N GLY A 127 -12.40 -16.00 -9.20
CA GLY A 127 -11.63 -17.12 -8.65
C GLY A 127 -10.40 -16.70 -7.81
N LEU A 128 -10.16 -15.40 -7.63
CA LEU A 128 -9.20 -14.90 -6.64
C LEU A 128 -9.86 -14.76 -5.28
N SER A 129 -9.06 -14.79 -4.21
CA SER A 129 -9.54 -14.54 -2.84
C SER A 129 -9.61 -13.03 -2.54
N ALA A 130 -10.10 -12.67 -1.35
CA ALA A 130 -10.14 -11.28 -0.89
C ALA A 130 -8.75 -10.63 -0.82
N SER A 131 -7.70 -11.44 -0.61
CA SER A 131 -6.29 -11.02 -0.66
C SER A 131 -5.96 -9.85 0.26
N SER A 132 -6.61 -9.82 1.43
CA SER A 132 -6.53 -8.72 2.41
C SER A 132 -6.86 -7.36 1.81
N LEU A 133 -7.76 -7.31 0.82
CA LEU A 133 -8.16 -6.07 0.18
C LEU A 133 -8.71 -5.08 1.21
N THR A 134 -8.18 -3.87 1.17
CA THR A 134 -8.75 -2.69 1.82
C THR A 134 -8.94 -1.59 0.79
N LEU A 135 -10.02 -0.83 0.94
CA LEU A 135 -10.33 0.34 0.15
C LEU A 135 -10.52 1.51 1.10
N THR A 136 -9.67 2.52 1.00
CA THR A 136 -9.74 3.74 1.81
C THR A 136 -10.10 4.92 0.93
N ILE A 137 -11.17 5.65 1.27
CA ILE A 137 -11.55 6.88 0.58
C ILE A 137 -10.98 8.12 1.28
N GLY A 138 -10.65 9.14 0.50
CA GLY A 138 -10.31 10.46 1.00
C GLY A 138 -10.86 11.56 0.10
N PHE A 139 -11.19 12.71 0.68
CA PHE A 139 -11.72 13.88 0.00
C PHE A 139 -10.67 14.98 -0.11
N GLY A 140 -10.39 15.42 -1.32
CA GLY A 140 -9.39 16.45 -1.58
C GLY A 140 -9.96 17.86 -1.45
N PRO A 141 -9.10 18.89 -1.43
CA PRO A 141 -9.51 20.29 -1.36
C PRO A 141 -10.63 20.68 -2.34
N GLY A 142 -10.55 20.21 -3.59
CA GLY A 142 -11.48 20.61 -4.65
C GLY A 142 -12.92 20.11 -4.50
N LEU A 143 -13.17 19.08 -3.66
CA LEU A 143 -14.54 18.70 -3.31
C LEU A 143 -15.28 19.85 -2.60
N PHE A 144 -14.58 20.61 -1.75
CA PHE A 144 -15.19 21.62 -0.89
C PHE A 144 -15.53 22.92 -1.63
N ASP A 145 -15.03 23.08 -2.86
CA ASP A 145 -15.44 24.14 -3.78
C ASP A 145 -16.75 23.80 -4.51
N ARG A 146 -17.31 22.59 -4.26
CA ARG A 146 -18.53 22.07 -4.88
C ARG A 146 -19.62 21.82 -3.83
N PHE A 147 -20.84 21.63 -4.32
CA PHE A 147 -22.01 21.20 -3.53
C PHE A 147 -22.34 22.04 -2.27
N GLY A 148 -21.84 23.28 -2.20
CA GLY A 148 -22.01 24.15 -1.03
C GLY A 148 -21.19 23.74 0.19
N LEU A 149 -20.11 22.98 0.03
CA LEU A 149 -19.36 22.38 1.14
C LEU A 149 -18.26 23.27 1.74
N SER A 150 -18.11 24.51 1.28
CA SER A 150 -16.96 25.36 1.65
C SER A 150 -16.74 25.54 3.17
N GLU A 151 -17.82 25.59 3.96
CA GLU A 151 -17.76 25.74 5.42
C GLU A 151 -17.36 24.44 6.15
N PHE A 152 -17.48 23.30 5.47
CA PHE A 152 -17.09 21.98 6.00
C PHE A 152 -15.65 21.61 5.67
N ARG A 153 -14.91 22.46 4.94
CA ARG A 153 -13.50 22.23 4.60
C ARG A 153 -12.66 22.32 5.88
N PRO A 154 -11.98 21.24 6.31
CA PRO A 154 -11.11 21.34 7.46
C PRO A 154 -9.92 22.27 7.16
N ALA A 155 -9.53 23.09 8.13
CA ALA A 155 -8.38 23.97 8.04
C ALA A 155 -7.08 23.18 7.78
N SER A 156 -6.97 21.98 8.34
CA SER A 156 -5.83 21.08 8.11
C SER A 156 -5.81 20.46 6.70
N LEU A 157 -6.88 20.59 5.91
CA LEU A 157 -6.93 20.25 4.47
C LEU A 157 -6.51 21.45 3.59
N ALA A 158 -5.66 22.34 4.10
CA ALA A 158 -5.06 23.39 3.28
C ALA A 158 -4.13 22.79 2.22
N ASP A 159 -3.99 23.48 1.09
CA ASP A 159 -3.03 23.07 0.07
C ASP A 159 -1.62 23.06 0.65
N LEU A 160 -0.87 21.99 0.37
CA LEU A 160 0.52 21.90 0.80
C LEU A 160 1.32 23.01 0.11
N GLN A 161 2.08 23.76 0.91
CA GLN A 161 3.01 24.74 0.36
C GLN A 161 4.05 24.09 -0.55
N HIS A 162 4.60 24.87 -1.48
CA HIS A 162 5.73 24.43 -2.27
C HIS A 162 6.97 24.25 -1.38
N PHE A 163 7.63 23.09 -1.47
CA PHE A 163 8.86 22.82 -0.75
C PHE A 163 10.08 23.05 -1.67
N PRO A 164 11.26 23.38 -1.12
CA PRO A 164 12.50 23.42 -1.91
C PRO A 164 12.70 22.13 -2.72
N ALA A 165 13.14 22.29 -3.97
CA ALA A 165 13.40 21.20 -4.94
C ALA A 165 12.16 20.41 -5.44
N ASP A 166 10.95 20.84 -5.09
CA ASP A 166 9.72 20.30 -5.69
C ASP A 166 9.70 20.53 -7.21
N ASN A 167 9.42 19.47 -7.97
CA ASN A 167 9.25 19.49 -9.41
C ASN A 167 7.93 18.78 -9.78
N LEU A 168 6.84 19.28 -9.18
CA LEU A 168 5.53 18.61 -9.20
C LEU A 168 4.89 18.67 -10.59
N ASP A 169 4.52 17.52 -11.14
CA ASP A 169 3.64 17.46 -12.32
C ASP A 169 2.18 17.67 -11.86
N ALA A 170 1.58 18.77 -12.29
CA ALA A 170 0.18 19.09 -11.99
C ALA A 170 -0.80 18.00 -12.44
N ARG A 171 -0.47 17.23 -13.48
CA ARG A 171 -1.30 16.13 -13.97
C ARG A 171 -1.29 14.90 -13.05
N ARG A 172 -0.29 14.81 -12.16
CA ARG A 172 -0.12 13.72 -11.17
C ARG A 172 -0.17 14.26 -9.73
N SER A 173 -0.91 15.36 -9.54
CA SER A 173 -1.04 16.05 -8.27
C SER A 173 -2.50 16.44 -8.02
N GLY A 174 -2.86 16.65 -6.75
CA GLY A 174 -4.22 16.97 -6.32
C GLY A 174 -5.25 15.87 -6.66
N GLY A 175 -6.50 16.29 -6.81
CA GLY A 175 -7.68 15.44 -7.00
C GLY A 175 -8.78 15.82 -6.02
N ASP A 176 -10.03 15.69 -6.44
CA ASP A 176 -11.21 15.99 -5.62
C ASP A 176 -11.53 14.86 -4.64
N LEU A 177 -11.15 13.62 -4.99
CA LEU A 177 -11.24 12.44 -4.14
C LEU A 177 -10.15 11.43 -4.49
N CYS A 178 -9.80 10.55 -3.57
CA CYS A 178 -8.92 9.42 -3.81
C CYS A 178 -9.50 8.10 -3.30
N ILE A 179 -9.05 7.01 -3.92
CA ILE A 179 -9.19 5.66 -3.38
C ILE A 179 -7.79 5.03 -3.29
N GLN A 180 -7.42 4.56 -2.10
CA GLN A 180 -6.27 3.70 -1.89
C GLN A 180 -6.76 2.26 -1.82
N ALA A 181 -6.47 1.45 -2.85
CA ALA A 181 -6.71 0.02 -2.85
C ALA A 181 -5.41 -0.72 -2.51
N CYS A 182 -5.38 -1.46 -1.41
CA CYS A 182 -4.24 -2.28 -1.02
C CYS A 182 -4.66 -3.73 -0.85
N ALA A 183 -3.89 -4.66 -1.43
CA ALA A 183 -4.11 -6.10 -1.38
C ALA A 183 -2.77 -6.83 -1.52
N ASN A 184 -2.73 -8.13 -1.19
CA ASN A 184 -1.52 -8.95 -1.39
C ASN A 184 -1.38 -9.43 -2.85
N ASP A 185 -2.46 -9.38 -3.61
CA ASP A 185 -2.53 -9.64 -5.05
C ASP A 185 -2.78 -8.32 -5.83
N PRO A 186 -1.92 -7.96 -6.80
CA PRO A 186 -2.08 -6.70 -7.53
C PRO A 186 -3.33 -6.69 -8.44
N GLN A 187 -3.76 -7.85 -8.93
CA GLN A 187 -4.94 -7.98 -9.79
C GLN A 187 -6.22 -7.66 -9.02
N VAL A 188 -6.30 -8.05 -7.74
CA VAL A 188 -7.41 -7.71 -6.85
C VAL A 188 -7.48 -6.19 -6.61
N ALA A 189 -6.35 -5.53 -6.34
CA ALA A 189 -6.32 -4.07 -6.18
C ALA A 189 -6.69 -3.32 -7.49
N VAL A 190 -6.23 -3.82 -8.64
CA VAL A 190 -6.57 -3.23 -9.95
C VAL A 190 -8.05 -3.40 -10.29
N HIS A 191 -8.61 -4.60 -10.07
CA HIS A 191 -10.03 -4.91 -10.26
C HIS A 191 -10.91 -3.93 -9.47
N ALA A 192 -10.58 -3.70 -8.19
CA ALA A 192 -11.38 -2.84 -7.34
C ALA A 192 -11.43 -1.40 -7.87
N ILE A 193 -10.27 -0.80 -8.17
CA ILE A 193 -10.21 0.55 -8.74
C ILE A 193 -10.93 0.63 -10.09
N ARG A 194 -10.76 -0.37 -10.95
CA ARG A 194 -11.38 -0.39 -12.29
C ARG A 194 -12.90 -0.39 -12.20
N ASN A 195 -13.48 -1.19 -11.31
CA ASN A 195 -14.93 -1.26 -11.16
C ASN A 195 -15.51 0.01 -10.53
N LEU A 196 -14.86 0.59 -9.52
CA LEU A 196 -15.26 1.89 -8.95
C LEU A 196 -15.23 2.98 -10.03
N ALA A 197 -14.14 3.07 -10.80
CA ALA A 197 -14.04 4.03 -11.91
C ALA A 197 -15.11 3.80 -12.99
N ARG A 198 -15.45 2.54 -13.29
CA ARG A 198 -16.52 2.19 -14.25
C ARG A 198 -17.88 2.69 -13.80
N VAL A 199 -18.24 2.48 -12.53
CA VAL A 199 -19.52 2.91 -11.97
C VAL A 199 -19.56 4.42 -11.72
N GLY A 200 -18.43 5.04 -11.43
CA GLY A 200 -18.32 6.49 -11.29
C GLY A 200 -18.41 7.27 -12.60
N PHE A 201 -18.47 6.62 -13.76
CA PHE A 201 -18.53 7.29 -15.06
C PHE A 201 -19.71 8.25 -15.15
N GLY A 202 -19.44 9.50 -15.53
CA GLY A 202 -20.41 10.59 -15.58
C GLY A 202 -20.45 11.45 -14.31
N THR A 203 -20.05 10.89 -13.16
CA THR A 203 -19.99 11.60 -11.87
C THR A 203 -18.56 12.03 -11.52
N VAL A 204 -17.58 11.16 -11.81
CA VAL A 204 -16.15 11.39 -11.60
C VAL A 204 -15.33 10.89 -12.78
N SER A 205 -14.10 11.37 -12.90
CA SER A 205 -13.12 10.93 -13.89
C SER A 205 -11.75 10.71 -13.25
N VAL A 206 -11.01 9.69 -13.69
CA VAL A 206 -9.65 9.43 -13.18
C VAL A 206 -8.75 10.60 -13.58
N LYS A 207 -8.16 11.27 -12.57
CA LYS A 207 -7.17 12.33 -12.77
C LYS A 207 -5.79 11.72 -12.98
N TRP A 208 -5.39 10.84 -12.07
CA TRP A 208 -4.15 10.06 -12.14
C TRP A 208 -4.26 8.82 -11.27
N SER A 209 -3.41 7.83 -11.55
CA SER A 209 -3.25 6.66 -10.71
C SER A 209 -1.79 6.27 -10.55
N GLN A 210 -1.50 5.47 -9.53
CA GLN A 210 -0.17 4.92 -9.26
C GLN A 210 -0.29 3.48 -8.78
N LEU A 211 0.39 2.58 -9.46
CA LEU A 211 0.64 1.22 -8.97
C LEU A 211 1.86 1.21 -8.06
N GLY A 212 1.73 0.54 -6.93
CA GLY A 212 2.79 0.25 -5.97
C GLY A 212 3.00 -1.26 -5.88
N PHE A 213 4.20 -1.74 -6.21
CA PHE A 213 4.45 -3.17 -6.30
C PHE A 213 5.04 -3.77 -5.01
N GLY A 214 5.48 -2.97 -4.05
CA GLY A 214 6.05 -3.50 -2.82
C GLY A 214 5.97 -2.48 -1.71
N ARG A 215 5.34 -2.84 -0.59
CA ARG A 215 5.26 -1.99 0.60
C ARG A 215 6.66 -1.55 1.06
N THR A 216 6.77 -0.31 1.52
CA THR A 216 7.96 0.27 2.17
C THR A 216 7.66 0.71 3.59
N SER A 217 6.66 0.08 4.19
CA SER A 217 6.18 0.38 5.53
C SER A 217 5.73 -0.89 6.24
N SER A 218 5.83 -0.85 7.56
CA SER A 218 5.20 -1.79 8.48
C SER A 218 4.33 -0.98 9.44
N THR A 219 3.06 -1.36 9.54
CA THR A 219 2.06 -0.74 10.44
C THR A 219 1.70 -1.65 11.61
N SER A 220 2.30 -2.84 11.70
CA SER A 220 2.13 -3.78 12.83
C SER A 220 3.48 -4.34 13.26
N THR A 221 3.63 -4.57 14.56
CA THR A 221 4.80 -5.24 15.16
C THR A 221 4.98 -6.69 14.71
N THR A 222 3.93 -7.30 14.14
CA THR A 222 3.97 -8.66 13.58
C THR A 222 4.60 -8.72 12.18
N GLN A 223 4.74 -7.57 11.50
CA GLN A 223 5.32 -7.50 10.16
C GLN A 223 6.81 -7.21 10.21
N ALA A 224 7.59 -8.05 9.53
CA ALA A 224 8.97 -7.70 9.20
C ALA A 224 9.02 -6.39 8.39
N THR A 225 10.01 -5.55 8.68
CA THR A 225 10.24 -4.29 7.98
C THR A 225 10.69 -4.57 6.54
N PRO A 226 9.94 -4.09 5.53
CA PRO A 226 10.28 -4.29 4.12
C PRO A 226 11.43 -3.37 3.70
N ARG A 227 11.85 -3.45 2.43
CA ARG A 227 12.88 -2.56 1.87
C ARG A 227 12.33 -1.66 0.78
N ASN A 228 12.87 -0.45 0.69
CA ASN A 228 12.64 0.44 -0.45
C ASN A 228 13.64 0.17 -1.58
N LEU A 229 13.50 0.87 -2.72
CA LEU A 229 14.36 0.70 -3.90
C LEU A 229 15.82 1.12 -3.69
N PHE A 230 16.13 1.94 -2.69
CA PHE A 230 17.52 2.19 -2.28
C PHE A 230 18.12 1.04 -1.48
N GLY A 231 17.32 0.02 -1.16
CA GLY A 231 17.72 -1.20 -0.48
C GLY A 231 17.78 -1.06 1.04
N PHE A 232 17.26 0.01 1.62
CA PHE A 232 17.19 0.21 3.06
C PHE A 232 15.89 -0.34 3.63
N LYS A 233 15.93 -0.83 4.89
CA LYS A 233 14.71 -1.16 5.63
C LYS A 233 13.89 0.10 5.84
N ASP A 234 12.60 0.04 5.56
CA ASP A 234 11.71 1.19 5.60
C ASP A 234 10.43 0.87 6.38
N GLY A 235 10.18 1.64 7.44
CA GLY A 235 9.07 1.41 8.39
C GLY A 235 9.48 0.94 9.79
N THR A 236 10.78 0.95 10.13
CA THR A 236 11.30 0.62 11.46
C THR A 236 10.71 1.52 12.55
N ALA A 237 11.00 2.82 12.51
CA ALA A 237 10.41 3.83 13.38
C ALA A 237 9.12 4.35 12.72
N ASN A 238 8.02 3.63 12.93
CA ASN A 238 6.70 3.98 12.43
C ASN A 238 5.67 3.77 13.55
N LEU A 239 4.54 4.47 13.46
CA LEU A 239 3.39 4.18 14.32
C LEU A 239 2.84 2.78 13.99
N LYS A 240 2.41 2.05 15.04
CA LYS A 240 1.95 0.66 14.93
C LYS A 240 0.52 0.53 15.44
N ALA A 241 -0.24 -0.38 14.85
CA ALA A 241 -1.61 -0.70 15.24
C ALA A 241 -1.73 -1.09 16.73
N GLU A 242 -0.66 -1.69 17.28
CA GLU A 242 -0.62 -2.14 18.67
C GLU A 242 -0.34 -1.02 19.69
N ASP A 243 -0.25 0.24 19.27
CA ASP A 243 -0.09 1.41 20.14
C ASP A 243 -1.23 2.45 19.95
N PRO A 244 -2.44 2.17 20.47
CA PRO A 244 -3.61 3.03 20.28
C PRO A 244 -3.41 4.46 20.79
N ALA A 245 -2.69 4.63 21.91
CA ALA A 245 -2.46 5.96 22.49
C ALA A 245 -1.68 6.86 21.53
N MET A 246 -0.64 6.32 20.88
CA MET A 246 0.12 7.07 19.87
C MET A 246 -0.68 7.31 18.59
N LEU A 247 -1.61 6.43 18.24
CA LEU A 247 -2.51 6.62 17.10
C LEU A 247 -3.55 7.72 17.37
N ASP A 248 -4.14 7.75 18.57
CA ASP A 248 -5.06 8.81 19.01
C ASP A 248 -4.37 10.18 19.05
N GLU A 249 -3.10 10.21 19.45
CA GLU A 249 -2.31 11.44 19.49
C GLU A 249 -1.96 11.95 18.10
N HIS A 250 -1.51 11.07 17.19
CA HIS A 250 -0.84 11.49 15.96
C HIS A 250 -1.57 11.16 14.66
N VAL A 251 -2.58 10.29 14.65
CA VAL A 251 -3.23 9.81 13.41
C VAL A 251 -4.69 10.18 13.35
N TRP A 252 -5.44 9.94 14.42
CA TRP A 252 -6.90 10.09 14.43
C TRP A 252 -7.34 11.50 14.79
N VAL A 253 -8.27 12.06 14.01
CA VAL A 253 -8.90 13.35 14.31
C VAL A 253 -9.84 13.21 15.49
N SER A 254 -9.69 14.09 16.49
CA SER A 254 -10.57 14.15 17.65
C SER A 254 -11.87 14.90 17.32
N PRO A 255 -13.00 14.56 17.96
CA PRO A 255 -14.23 15.37 17.90
C PRO A 255 -14.03 16.84 18.29
N THR A 256 -12.99 17.16 19.08
CA THR A 256 -12.70 18.52 19.55
C THR A 256 -11.73 19.30 18.66
N ASP A 257 -11.33 18.76 17.50
CA ASP A 257 -10.37 19.43 16.62
C ASP A 257 -11.03 20.59 15.84
N ASP A 258 -11.50 20.35 14.62
CA ASP A 258 -12.04 21.40 13.73
C ASP A 258 -13.43 21.02 13.22
N GLN A 259 -13.50 20.02 12.35
CA GLN A 259 -14.73 19.59 11.70
C GLN A 259 -15.25 18.30 12.32
N GLU A 260 -16.46 18.33 12.91
CA GLU A 260 -17.05 17.18 13.61
C GLU A 260 -17.21 15.95 12.70
N TRP A 261 -17.52 16.16 11.40
CA TRP A 261 -17.67 15.07 10.44
C TRP A 261 -16.37 14.27 10.21
N MET A 262 -15.21 14.85 10.55
CA MET A 262 -13.91 14.20 10.46
C MET A 262 -13.51 13.44 11.73
N ALA A 263 -14.28 13.50 12.82
CA ALA A 263 -13.95 12.79 14.04
C ALA A 263 -13.78 11.28 13.79
N GLY A 264 -12.65 10.71 14.20
CA GLY A 264 -12.26 9.32 13.89
C GLY A 264 -11.66 9.12 12.48
N GLY A 265 -11.60 10.16 11.66
CA GLY A 265 -10.88 10.20 10.39
C GLY A 265 -9.39 10.47 10.54
N SER A 266 -8.70 10.70 9.44
CA SER A 266 -7.29 11.08 9.37
C SER A 266 -7.00 11.90 8.11
N TYR A 267 -5.87 12.59 8.04
CA TYR A 267 -5.42 13.24 6.81
C TYR A 267 -4.33 12.43 6.13
N LEU A 268 -4.50 12.21 4.84
CA LEU A 268 -3.56 11.53 3.97
C LEU A 268 -2.76 12.56 3.19
N VAL A 269 -1.43 12.47 3.26
CA VAL A 269 -0.51 13.16 2.33
C VAL A 269 0.13 12.13 1.41
N ALA A 270 -0.06 12.29 0.10
CA ALA A 270 0.57 11.49 -0.93
C ALA A 270 1.68 12.28 -1.62
N ARG A 271 2.87 11.68 -1.75
CA ARG A 271 4.00 12.26 -2.48
C ARG A 271 4.57 11.21 -3.42
N ARG A 272 4.60 11.49 -4.72
CA ARG A 272 5.36 10.69 -5.67
C ARG A 272 6.81 11.16 -5.65
N ILE A 273 7.69 10.33 -5.11
CA ILE A 273 9.11 10.63 -4.93
C ILE A 273 9.91 9.78 -5.89
N ARG A 274 10.42 10.39 -6.95
CA ARG A 274 11.35 9.74 -7.88
C ARG A 274 12.69 9.55 -7.19
N MET A 275 13.26 8.36 -7.32
CA MET A 275 14.61 8.04 -6.85
C MET A 275 15.58 8.10 -8.03
N LEU A 276 16.69 8.81 -7.86
CA LEU A 276 17.79 8.88 -8.82
C LEU A 276 18.72 7.66 -8.61
N ILE A 277 18.20 6.49 -8.98
CA ILE A 277 18.77 5.17 -8.66
C ILE A 277 20.18 5.00 -9.24
N GLU A 278 20.44 5.47 -10.45
CA GLU A 278 21.73 5.30 -11.11
C GLU A 278 22.85 6.06 -10.39
N SER A 279 22.55 7.25 -9.85
CA SER A 279 23.48 8.03 -9.03
C SER A 279 23.68 7.35 -7.67
N TRP A 280 22.60 6.89 -7.05
CA TRP A 280 22.64 6.19 -5.77
C TRP A 280 23.47 4.90 -5.81
N ASP A 281 23.31 4.09 -6.84
CA ASP A 281 23.99 2.79 -6.99
C ASP A 281 25.51 2.93 -7.20
N ARG A 282 25.97 4.12 -7.59
CA ARG A 282 27.40 4.45 -7.73
C ARG A 282 27.99 5.05 -6.46
N THR A 283 27.16 5.30 -5.45
CA THR A 283 27.55 5.86 -4.17
C THR A 283 28.06 4.76 -3.24
N VAL A 284 29.20 5.00 -2.58
CA VAL A 284 29.81 3.99 -1.69
C VAL A 284 28.90 3.70 -0.48
N LEU A 285 28.92 2.47 0.03
CA LEU A 285 28.05 2.06 1.13
C LEU A 285 28.11 2.98 2.35
N ASN A 286 29.31 3.43 2.74
CA ASN A 286 29.48 4.35 3.87
C ASN A 286 28.71 5.66 3.66
N GLU A 287 28.72 6.20 2.44
CA GLU A 287 27.98 7.40 2.09
C GLU A 287 26.47 7.14 2.12
N GLN A 288 26.00 6.03 1.55
CA GLN A 288 24.59 5.64 1.63
C GLN A 288 24.09 5.53 3.08
N GLU A 289 24.87 4.89 3.95
CA GLU A 289 24.55 4.76 5.38
C GLU A 289 24.66 6.10 6.13
N ARG A 290 25.55 7.02 5.72
CA ARG A 290 25.61 8.39 6.26
C ARG A 290 24.39 9.21 5.88
N VAL A 291 24.01 9.19 4.60
CA VAL A 291 22.82 9.90 4.07
C VAL A 291 21.57 9.46 4.81
N ILE A 292 21.38 8.15 4.99
CA ILE A 292 20.20 7.62 5.69
C ILE A 292 20.33 7.79 7.20
N GLY A 293 21.51 7.55 7.79
CA GLY A 293 21.76 7.53 9.24
C GLY A 293 21.48 6.18 9.91
N ARG A 294 21.38 5.10 9.14
CA ARG A 294 21.22 3.71 9.63
C ARG A 294 22.07 2.77 8.80
N SER A 295 22.40 1.60 9.34
CA SER A 295 23.05 0.55 8.55
C SER A 295 22.09 -0.02 7.51
N LYS A 296 22.57 -0.21 6.28
CA LYS A 296 21.79 -0.79 5.18
C LYS A 296 21.44 -2.25 5.44
N GLY A 297 22.36 -3.01 6.03
CA GLY A 297 22.21 -4.43 6.30
C GLY A 297 21.16 -4.72 7.38
N SER A 298 21.47 -4.34 8.61
CA SER A 298 20.63 -4.61 9.78
C SER A 298 19.45 -3.65 9.92
N GLY A 299 19.56 -2.41 9.44
CA GLY A 299 18.65 -1.31 9.75
C GLY A 299 18.92 -0.64 11.09
N ALA A 300 19.95 -1.05 11.83
CA ALA A 300 20.29 -0.48 13.14
C ALA A 300 20.75 0.98 13.01
N PRO A 301 20.55 1.82 14.05
CA PRO A 301 21.26 3.09 14.16
C PRO A 301 22.77 2.90 14.03
N MET A 302 23.46 3.91 13.50
CA MET A 302 24.91 3.83 13.30
C MET A 302 25.64 3.57 14.62
N GLY A 303 26.47 2.51 14.65
CA GLY A 303 27.21 2.08 15.85
C GLY A 303 26.51 1.02 16.70
N LEU A 304 25.25 0.69 16.41
CA LEU A 304 24.47 -0.34 17.10
C LEU A 304 24.26 -1.58 16.22
N LYS A 305 23.56 -2.61 16.73
CA LYS A 305 23.48 -3.92 16.06
C LYS A 305 22.07 -4.27 15.61
N ASP A 306 21.08 -3.95 16.43
CA ASP A 306 19.70 -4.38 16.20
C ASP A 306 18.87 -3.25 15.60
N GLU A 307 17.97 -3.61 14.68
CA GLU A 307 17.15 -2.66 13.93
C GLU A 307 16.39 -1.68 14.83
N PHE A 308 15.85 -2.21 15.93
CA PHE A 308 14.98 -1.51 16.87
C PHE A 308 15.74 -0.93 18.07
N ASP A 309 17.07 -0.94 18.03
CA ASP A 309 17.85 -0.18 19.02
C ASP A 309 17.44 1.31 18.97
N PRO A 310 17.39 1.99 20.14
CA PRO A 310 16.95 3.37 20.21
C PRO A 310 17.87 4.31 19.42
N LEU A 311 17.28 5.33 18.80
CA LEU A 311 18.02 6.36 18.07
C LEU A 311 18.60 7.36 19.07
N ASP A 312 19.93 7.39 19.22
CA ASP A 312 20.64 8.37 20.02
C ASP A 312 21.35 9.39 19.11
N LEU A 313 20.81 10.60 19.02
CA LEU A 313 21.34 11.65 18.14
C LEU A 313 22.67 12.26 18.63
N ASP A 314 23.01 12.06 19.90
CA ASP A 314 24.22 12.61 20.54
C ASP A 314 25.39 11.60 20.56
N SER A 315 25.14 10.37 20.09
CA SER A 315 26.14 9.31 20.01
C SER A 315 27.33 9.71 19.13
N LYS A 316 28.55 9.54 19.66
CA LYS A 316 29.81 9.99 19.03
C LYS A 316 30.75 8.82 18.73
N GLY A 317 31.35 8.86 17.56
CA GLY A 317 32.45 8.02 17.14
C GLY A 317 33.76 8.82 16.97
N PRO A 318 34.84 8.19 16.48
CA PRO A 318 36.14 8.85 16.32
C PRO A 318 36.16 10.07 15.39
N LYS A 319 35.14 10.22 14.51
CA LYS A 319 35.05 11.27 13.49
C LYS A 319 33.96 12.31 13.79
N GLY A 320 33.38 12.32 14.98
CA GLY A 320 32.24 13.18 15.34
C GLY A 320 30.99 12.36 15.62
N LEU A 321 29.81 12.90 15.33
CA LEU A 321 28.54 12.20 15.53
C LEU A 321 28.49 10.92 14.67
N LEU A 322 27.92 9.85 15.23
CA LEU A 322 27.69 8.61 14.49
C LEU A 322 26.55 8.76 13.47
N ILE A 323 25.57 9.61 13.79
CA ILE A 323 24.47 9.98 12.90
C ILE A 323 24.73 11.42 12.45
N ASP A 324 24.88 11.62 11.14
CA ASP A 324 25.14 12.94 10.56
C ASP A 324 24.02 13.94 10.95
N GLU A 325 24.39 15.20 11.17
CA GLU A 325 23.42 16.27 11.48
C GLU A 325 22.39 16.46 10.36
N ALA A 326 22.77 16.10 9.13
CA ALA A 326 21.94 16.17 7.94
C ALA A 326 21.41 14.79 7.48
N ALA A 327 21.57 13.73 8.29
CA ALA A 327 21.04 12.41 7.97
C ALA A 327 19.50 12.39 7.97
N HIS A 328 18.92 11.67 7.02
CA HIS A 328 17.47 11.57 6.84
C HIS A 328 16.75 11.17 8.13
N VAL A 329 17.19 10.10 8.79
CA VAL A 329 16.53 9.60 10.01
C VAL A 329 16.61 10.57 11.18
N ARG A 330 17.64 11.42 11.25
CA ARG A 330 17.76 12.45 12.29
C ARG A 330 16.77 13.57 12.03
N LEU A 331 16.78 14.12 10.82
CA LEU A 331 15.94 15.26 10.46
C LEU A 331 14.44 14.92 10.48
N ALA A 332 14.08 13.66 10.25
CA ALA A 332 12.70 13.15 10.34
C ALA A 332 12.33 12.59 11.72
N SER A 333 13.24 12.60 12.69
CA SER A 333 13.06 11.95 13.98
C SER A 333 12.22 12.81 14.93
N LYS A 334 11.50 12.16 15.84
CA LYS A 334 10.74 12.86 16.89
C LYS A 334 11.66 13.60 17.87
N GLU A 335 12.87 13.09 18.07
CA GLU A 335 13.90 13.69 18.93
C GLU A 335 14.35 15.06 18.39
N GLU A 336 14.49 15.19 17.06
CA GLU A 336 14.83 16.46 16.41
C GLU A 336 13.60 17.36 16.18
N LEU A 337 12.42 16.76 15.94
CA LEU A 337 11.18 17.47 15.59
C LEU A 337 10.24 17.73 16.77
N GLY A 338 10.73 17.66 18.00
CA GLY A 338 9.95 18.01 19.20
C GLY A 338 8.71 17.14 19.41
N GLY A 339 8.83 15.83 19.15
CA GLY A 339 7.76 14.85 19.35
C GLY A 339 6.87 14.59 18.13
N ILE A 340 7.05 15.32 17.02
CA ILE A 340 6.25 15.10 15.81
C ILE A 340 6.47 13.68 15.29
N GLN A 341 5.37 12.95 15.08
CA GLN A 341 5.33 11.63 14.46
C GLN A 341 4.23 11.57 13.40
N ILE A 342 4.38 10.65 12.43
CA ILE A 342 3.39 10.36 11.38
C ILE A 342 3.32 8.84 11.16
N LEU A 343 2.21 8.35 10.63
CA LEU A 343 2.10 6.96 10.18
C LEU A 343 2.44 6.89 8.69
N ARG A 344 3.59 6.32 8.35
CA ARG A 344 4.03 6.14 6.96
C ARG A 344 3.48 4.83 6.40
N ARG A 345 2.97 4.87 5.18
CA ARG A 345 2.34 3.74 4.48
C ARG A 345 2.67 3.67 2.98
N GLY A 346 3.93 3.96 2.64
CA GLY A 346 4.38 4.08 1.25
C GLY A 346 4.59 2.75 0.52
N TYR A 347 4.72 2.85 -0.81
CA TYR A 347 4.95 1.73 -1.72
C TYR A 347 5.99 2.07 -2.78
N ASN A 348 6.87 1.13 -3.10
CA ASN A 348 7.77 1.24 -4.24
C ASN A 348 6.96 1.25 -5.55
N PHE A 349 7.35 2.09 -6.51
CA PHE A 349 6.79 2.08 -7.86
C PHE A 349 7.88 2.00 -8.93
N THR A 350 7.49 1.55 -10.12
CA THR A 350 8.27 1.64 -11.35
C THR A 350 7.29 1.85 -12.51
N ASP A 351 7.52 2.90 -13.30
CA ASP A 351 6.68 3.33 -14.43
C ASP A 351 7.51 3.33 -15.73
N GLY A 352 8.46 2.39 -15.86
CA GLY A 352 9.32 2.26 -17.04
C GLY A 352 10.54 3.18 -16.98
N SER A 353 10.82 3.91 -18.05
CA SER A 353 12.02 4.75 -18.18
C SER A 353 11.67 6.17 -18.62
N ASP A 354 12.49 7.14 -18.23
CA ASP A 354 12.27 8.57 -18.48
C ASP A 354 12.56 9.04 -19.92
N GLY A 355 12.77 8.11 -20.85
CA GLY A 355 13.14 8.40 -22.24
C GLY A 355 14.62 8.69 -22.47
N PHE A 356 15.42 8.86 -21.41
CA PHE A 356 16.88 9.00 -21.47
C PHE A 356 17.61 7.74 -20.99
N GLY A 357 16.85 6.69 -20.68
CA GLY A 357 17.36 5.39 -20.22
C GLY A 357 17.49 5.29 -18.71
N HIS A 358 17.06 6.30 -17.94
CA HIS A 358 16.98 6.17 -16.49
C HIS A 358 15.64 5.58 -16.08
N LEU A 359 15.63 4.85 -14.97
CA LEU A 359 14.42 4.26 -14.43
C LEU A 359 13.48 5.35 -13.87
N ASP A 360 12.21 5.36 -14.28
CA ASP A 360 11.17 6.14 -13.59
C ASP A 360 10.61 5.29 -12.45
N ALA A 361 11.35 5.26 -11.36
CA ALA A 361 11.02 4.48 -10.18
C ALA A 361 11.32 5.27 -8.91
N GLY A 362 10.74 4.81 -7.81
CA GLY A 362 10.97 5.40 -6.51
C GLY A 362 9.92 4.99 -5.50
N LEU A 363 9.54 5.94 -4.65
CA LEU A 363 8.62 5.75 -3.55
C LEU A 363 7.34 6.56 -3.79
N PHE A 364 6.20 5.88 -3.85
CA PHE A 364 4.91 6.52 -3.66
C PHE A 364 4.67 6.60 -2.16
N PHE A 365 5.10 7.71 -1.58
CA PHE A 365 5.04 7.96 -0.15
C PHE A 365 3.62 8.34 0.24
N ILE A 366 3.13 7.70 1.30
CA ILE A 366 1.84 8.00 1.92
C ILE A 366 2.10 8.23 3.41
N ALA A 367 1.58 9.32 3.95
CA ALA A 367 1.56 9.57 5.39
C ALA A 367 0.14 9.85 5.85
N TYR A 368 -0.25 9.19 6.93
CA TYR A 368 -1.43 9.52 7.71
C TYR A 368 -1.03 10.31 8.96
N CYS A 369 -1.80 11.34 9.25
CA CYS A 369 -1.59 12.21 10.39
C CYS A 369 -2.90 12.89 10.83
N ARG A 370 -2.97 13.27 12.10
CA ARG A 370 -4.09 14.00 12.68
C ARG A 370 -4.16 15.44 12.17
N ASP A 371 -3.02 16.07 11.90
CA ASP A 371 -2.93 17.42 11.32
C ASP A 371 -1.65 17.56 10.46
N PRO A 372 -1.75 17.54 9.11
CA PRO A 372 -0.59 17.63 8.22
C PRO A 372 0.13 18.97 8.35
N LEU A 373 -0.55 20.06 8.72
CA LEU A 373 0.09 21.36 8.88
C LEU A 373 0.98 21.42 10.12
N LYS A 374 0.65 20.63 11.15
CA LYS A 374 1.45 20.52 12.38
C LYS A 374 2.44 19.36 12.37
N GLN A 375 2.25 18.37 11.48
CA GLN A 375 3.06 17.15 11.48
C GLN A 375 3.87 16.99 10.18
N PHE A 376 3.20 16.78 9.05
CA PHE A 376 3.89 16.51 7.78
C PHE A 376 4.67 17.73 7.26
N VAL A 377 4.05 18.92 7.27
CA VAL A 377 4.63 20.15 6.73
C VAL A 377 5.93 20.56 7.44
N PRO A 378 6.01 20.67 8.78
CA PRO A 378 7.27 21.00 9.45
C PRO A 378 8.34 19.92 9.26
N MET A 379 7.97 18.63 9.26
CA MET A 379 8.89 17.54 8.96
C MET A 379 9.48 17.66 7.56
N GLN A 380 8.63 17.82 6.54
CA GLN A 380 9.07 17.98 5.15
C GLN A 380 9.88 19.27 4.95
N LEU A 381 9.57 20.37 5.65
CA LEU A 381 10.39 21.60 5.61
C LEU A 381 11.79 21.38 6.19
N SER A 382 11.91 20.59 7.26
CA SER A 382 13.20 20.22 7.84
C SER A 382 14.02 19.45 6.81
N LEU A 383 13.41 18.43 6.19
CA LEU A 383 14.04 17.58 5.19
C LEU A 383 14.44 18.36 3.94
N ALA A 384 13.51 19.11 3.34
CA ALA A 384 13.74 19.82 2.09
C ALA A 384 14.87 20.88 2.17
N ARG A 385 15.21 21.36 3.38
CA ARG A 385 16.26 22.37 3.57
C ARG A 385 17.65 21.78 3.81
N LYS A 386 17.73 20.59 4.42
CA LYS A 386 18.98 20.09 5.02
C LYS A 386 19.32 18.65 4.66
N ASP A 387 18.35 17.85 4.25
CA ASP A 387 18.54 16.41 4.10
C ASP A 387 19.52 16.07 2.98
N LEU A 388 20.52 15.26 3.31
CA LEU A 388 21.48 14.71 2.34
C LEU A 388 20.79 13.86 1.28
N LEU A 389 19.63 13.25 1.60
CA LEU A 389 18.87 12.42 0.68
C LEU A 389 18.36 13.20 -0.53
N ASN A 390 18.20 14.53 -0.42
CA ASN A 390 17.71 15.39 -1.51
C ASN A 390 18.60 15.36 -2.77
N GLU A 391 19.86 14.96 -2.66
CA GLU A 391 20.73 14.73 -3.81
C GLU A 391 20.25 13.55 -4.67
N TYR A 392 19.53 12.60 -4.08
CA TYR A 392 19.17 11.33 -4.69
C TYR A 392 17.66 11.19 -4.94
N ILE A 393 16.84 12.16 -4.56
CA ILE A 393 15.39 12.10 -4.74
C ILE A 393 14.82 13.38 -5.33
N GLN A 394 13.67 13.27 -5.98
CA GLN A 394 12.89 14.42 -6.42
C GLN A 394 11.40 14.17 -6.18
N HIS A 395 10.72 15.12 -5.54
CA HIS A 395 9.27 15.10 -5.42
C HIS A 395 8.65 15.57 -6.74
N VAL A 396 7.84 14.71 -7.37
CA VAL A 396 7.28 14.93 -8.72
C VAL A 396 5.75 14.82 -8.78
N GLY A 397 5.09 14.54 -7.66
CA GLY A 397 3.64 14.57 -7.54
C GLY A 397 3.24 14.74 -6.08
N SER A 398 2.12 15.43 -5.83
CA SER A 398 1.66 15.73 -4.47
C SER A 398 0.15 15.83 -4.37
N ALA A 399 -0.43 15.28 -3.31
CA ALA A 399 -1.83 15.49 -2.99
C ALA A 399 -2.07 15.39 -1.47
N VAL A 400 -3.15 15.99 -1.00
CA VAL A 400 -3.64 15.89 0.37
C VAL A 400 -5.13 15.57 0.35
N PHE A 401 -5.57 14.68 1.23
CA PHE A 401 -6.96 14.24 1.31
C PHE A 401 -7.38 14.11 2.78
N ALA A 402 -8.63 14.46 3.09
CA ALA A 402 -9.28 14.18 4.36
C ALA A 402 -9.99 12.83 4.24
N CYS A 403 -9.49 11.81 4.95
CA CYS A 403 -10.11 10.50 5.03
C CYS A 403 -11.16 10.52 6.15
N PRO A 404 -12.46 10.41 5.84
CA PRO A 404 -13.52 10.40 6.86
C PRO A 404 -13.37 9.22 7.83
N PRO A 405 -14.12 9.19 8.95
CA PRO A 405 -14.18 8.02 9.82
C PRO A 405 -14.59 6.76 9.07
N GLY A 406 -14.46 5.62 9.76
CA GLY A 406 -15.02 4.38 9.25
C GLY A 406 -16.56 4.37 9.28
N LEU A 407 -17.15 3.22 9.01
CA LEU A 407 -18.57 3.08 8.74
C LEU A 407 -19.29 2.29 9.83
N GLY A 408 -20.40 2.84 10.32
CA GLY A 408 -21.42 2.09 11.03
C GLY A 408 -22.25 1.20 10.09
N VAL A 409 -23.28 0.57 10.64
CA VAL A 409 -24.08 -0.46 9.94
C VAL A 409 -24.82 0.10 8.72
N THR A 410 -25.36 1.31 8.83
CA THR A 410 -26.17 1.94 7.76
C THR A 410 -25.43 3.05 7.02
N ASP A 411 -24.17 3.28 7.37
CA ASP A 411 -23.38 4.38 6.81
C ASP A 411 -22.88 4.06 5.40
N TYR A 412 -22.57 5.13 4.69
CA TYR A 412 -21.85 5.11 3.43
C TYR A 412 -20.65 6.04 3.52
N TRP A 413 -19.68 5.88 2.64
CA TRP A 413 -18.53 6.78 2.59
C TRP A 413 -18.96 8.24 2.48
N GLY A 414 -18.56 9.04 3.47
CA GLY A 414 -18.92 10.46 3.56
C GLY A 414 -20.28 10.76 4.19
N SER A 415 -21.01 9.77 4.74
CA SER A 415 -22.31 10.02 5.38
C SER A 415 -22.26 11.11 6.45
N THR A 416 -21.17 11.19 7.23
CA THR A 416 -20.97 12.23 8.25
C THR A 416 -20.85 13.65 7.66
N LEU A 417 -20.43 13.79 6.40
CA LEU A 417 -20.31 15.07 5.70
C LEU A 417 -21.59 15.43 4.93
N PHE A 418 -22.24 14.45 4.32
CA PHE A 418 -23.36 14.68 3.39
C PHE A 418 -24.75 14.47 4.01
N GLY A 419 -24.87 13.84 5.17
CA GLY A 419 -26.15 13.45 5.77
C GLY A 419 -26.63 12.08 5.32
#